data_AF-A0A6J5TGM1-F1
#
_entry.id   AF-A0A6J5TGM1-F1
#
_cell.length_a   1.000
_cell.length_b   1.000
_cell.length_c   1.000
_cell.angle_alpha   90.00
_cell.angle_beta   90.00
_cell.angle_gamma   90.00
#
_symmetry.space_group_name_H-M   'P 1'
#
loop_
_entity.id
_entity.type
_entity.pdbx_description
1 polymer ?
#
loop_
_entity_poly.entity_id
_entity_poly.type
_entity_poly.pdbx_seq_one_letter_code
_entity_poly.pdbx_strand_id
1 'polypeptide(L)'
;MSAAVGAISATKDVTFSSQREEEELVKNDDMKNTAALGDDQPSLSQLPVGDDHNAEEGDLDEEDDEVAALKSEKELVLGPQFSLKEQLEKDKEMEGNNFLEVLISLLLESKEPEVKVLSLTIMCRGRPDIVLPIPFTNKPKSSLFTLKDGCHIRMRFTFTVSKNIVSGLKYTNTVWKTGVRVDNSKRMLGTFSPRQDPYTYETEEETVPSSMFARGWYCVRTKFLDDDGKCYLDMSYYFEIQKNWPKSS
;
A
#
# COMPACT_ATOMS: atom_id res chain seq x y z
N MET A 1 -41.13 -33.57 8.37
CA MET A 1 -40.94 -34.62 7.36
C MET A 1 -40.56 -33.90 6.08
N SER A 2 -39.30 -33.89 5.65
CA SER A 2 -38.52 -35.02 5.11
C SER A 2 -39.12 -35.61 3.84
N ALA A 3 -38.57 -35.21 2.69
CA ALA A 3 -38.21 -36.08 1.57
C ALA A 3 -37.19 -35.35 0.67
N ALA A 4 -36.26 -36.09 0.09
CA ALA A 4 -35.21 -35.59 -0.80
C ALA A 4 -35.31 -36.25 -2.19
N VAL A 5 -34.22 -36.20 -2.97
CA VAL A 5 -34.02 -36.80 -4.32
C VAL A 5 -34.55 -35.94 -5.49
N GLY A 6 -33.81 -35.69 -6.58
CA GLY A 6 -32.38 -35.94 -6.84
C GLY A 6 -32.02 -36.06 -8.33
N ALA A 7 -30.87 -35.46 -8.73
CA ALA A 7 -30.16 -35.62 -10.03
C ALA A 7 -30.92 -35.12 -11.30
N ILE A 8 -30.32 -34.77 -12.45
CA ILE A 8 -28.98 -34.90 -13.08
C ILE A 8 -28.72 -33.68 -14.02
N SER A 9 -27.47 -33.33 -14.36
CA SER A 9 -27.04 -33.05 -15.76
C SER A 9 -25.55 -32.69 -15.93
N ALA A 10 -24.87 -33.51 -16.75
CA ALA A 10 -23.71 -33.26 -17.63
C ALA A 10 -22.67 -32.13 -17.35
N THR A 11 -21.51 -32.61 -16.89
CA THR A 11 -20.13 -32.24 -17.31
C THR A 11 -19.93 -31.54 -18.67
N LYS A 12 -18.95 -30.62 -18.70
CA LYS A 12 -18.01 -30.48 -19.84
C LYS A 12 -16.61 -30.09 -19.36
N ASP A 13 -15.66 -30.97 -19.60
CA ASP A 13 -14.23 -30.75 -19.35
C ASP A 13 -13.63 -29.73 -20.34
N VAL A 14 -12.57 -29.04 -19.90
CA VAL A 14 -11.63 -28.37 -20.80
C VAL A 14 -10.23 -28.93 -20.53
N THR A 15 -9.72 -29.64 -21.52
CA THR A 15 -8.50 -30.45 -21.44
C THR A 15 -7.23 -29.61 -21.39
N PHE A 16 -6.29 -30.04 -20.54
CA PHE A 16 -4.93 -29.53 -20.46
C PHE A 16 -4.08 -30.10 -21.61
N SER A 17 -3.58 -29.25 -22.51
CA SER A 17 -2.67 -29.67 -23.59
C SER A 17 -1.22 -29.41 -23.21
N SER A 18 -0.50 -30.47 -22.84
CA SER A 18 0.97 -30.48 -22.85
C SER A 18 1.46 -31.14 -24.14
N GLN A 19 2.33 -30.46 -24.88
CA GLN A 19 3.20 -31.11 -25.85
C GLN A 19 4.66 -30.80 -25.49
N ARG A 20 5.47 -31.85 -25.51
CA ARG A 20 6.92 -31.79 -25.44
C ARG A 20 7.47 -31.65 -26.86
N GLU A 21 8.60 -30.99 -26.99
CA GLU A 21 9.59 -31.38 -27.99
C GLU A 21 10.91 -31.63 -27.26
N GLU A 22 11.47 -32.82 -27.49
CA GLU A 22 12.82 -33.21 -27.09
C GLU A 22 13.69 -33.20 -28.36
N GLU A 23 14.85 -32.57 -28.32
CA GLU A 23 15.94 -32.90 -29.25
C GLU A 23 17.24 -33.11 -28.45
N GLU A 24 17.67 -34.37 -28.35
CA GLU A 24 19.05 -34.75 -28.04
C GLU A 24 19.84 -34.90 -29.35
N LEU A 25 21.15 -34.60 -29.30
CA LEU A 25 22.29 -35.36 -29.88
C LEU A 25 23.52 -34.42 -30.09
N VAL A 26 24.80 -34.80 -29.94
CA VAL A 26 25.46 -35.76 -29.02
C VAL A 26 27.00 -35.62 -29.15
N LYS A 27 27.72 -35.58 -28.01
CA LYS A 27 29.17 -35.91 -27.79
C LYS A 27 30.22 -35.18 -28.68
N ASN A 28 31.55 -35.29 -28.51
CA ASN A 28 32.48 -36.15 -27.71
C ASN A 28 33.71 -35.25 -27.35
N ASP A 29 34.75 -35.61 -26.59
CA ASP A 29 35.03 -36.53 -25.45
C ASP A 29 36.42 -36.12 -24.87
N ASP A 30 36.99 -36.93 -23.97
CA ASP A 30 38.38 -36.96 -23.48
C ASP A 30 38.81 -35.88 -22.45
N MET A 31 39.03 -36.12 -21.15
CA MET A 31 39.52 -37.26 -20.32
C MET A 31 41.02 -37.15 -19.94
N LYS A 32 41.27 -37.12 -18.62
CA LYS A 32 42.45 -37.58 -17.81
C LYS A 32 42.86 -36.56 -16.73
N ASN A 33 43.32 -36.94 -15.53
CA ASN A 33 43.22 -38.19 -14.74
C ASN A 33 43.86 -37.95 -13.35
N THR A 34 43.40 -38.61 -12.26
CA THR A 34 44.15 -38.89 -10.99
C THR A 34 44.81 -37.71 -10.22
N ALA A 35 45.16 -37.71 -8.92
CA ALA A 35 44.78 -38.34 -7.64
C ALA A 35 45.49 -37.48 -6.52
N ALA A 36 45.39 -37.63 -5.19
CA ALA A 36 44.82 -38.66 -4.31
C ALA A 36 44.42 -38.08 -2.90
N LEU A 37 44.31 -38.98 -1.91
CA LEU A 37 44.08 -38.81 -0.46
C LEU A 37 44.91 -37.76 0.31
N GLY A 38 44.33 -37.23 1.40
CA GLY A 38 45.04 -36.58 2.51
C GLY A 38 44.10 -35.95 3.56
N ASP A 39 43.95 -36.58 4.72
CA ASP A 39 43.34 -35.95 5.91
C ASP A 39 44.31 -34.91 6.50
N ASP A 40 43.81 -33.74 6.90
CA ASP A 40 44.26 -33.07 8.13
C ASP A 40 43.30 -31.92 8.50
N GLN A 41 42.94 -31.84 9.79
CA GLN A 41 42.18 -30.74 10.38
C GLN A 41 43.06 -30.04 11.42
N PRO A 42 43.20 -28.71 11.33
CA PRO A 42 43.18 -27.92 12.55
C PRO A 42 42.26 -26.69 12.48
N SER A 43 41.71 -26.35 13.63
CA SER A 43 40.93 -25.15 13.89
C SER A 43 41.75 -23.86 13.80
N LEU A 44 41.22 -22.78 13.19
CA LEU A 44 40.69 -21.61 13.91
C LEU A 44 40.10 -20.55 12.94
N SER A 45 39.05 -19.86 13.38
CA SER A 45 38.68 -18.48 13.01
C SER A 45 38.82 -18.00 11.55
N GLN A 46 37.69 -17.83 10.86
CA GLN A 46 37.44 -16.63 10.05
C GLN A 46 35.94 -16.38 9.83
N LEU A 47 35.52 -15.15 10.11
CA LEU A 47 34.19 -14.63 9.77
C LEU A 47 34.15 -14.33 8.26
N PRO A 48 33.06 -14.65 7.53
CA PRO A 48 32.76 -13.92 6.30
C PRO A 48 32.29 -12.52 6.69
N VAL A 49 33.22 -11.56 6.63
CA VAL A 49 32.92 -10.13 6.70
C VAL A 49 32.34 -9.68 5.35
N GLY A 50 31.34 -8.81 5.40
CA GLY A 50 30.98 -7.95 4.26
C GLY A 50 29.89 -8.49 3.35
N ASP A 51 28.66 -8.58 3.86
CA ASP A 51 27.51 -8.27 3.00
C ASP A 51 27.34 -6.74 3.04
N ASP A 52 28.25 -6.05 2.34
CA ASP A 52 28.25 -4.60 2.20
C ASP A 52 27.16 -4.21 1.20
N HIS A 53 25.92 -4.29 1.65
CA HIS A 53 24.79 -3.67 0.97
C HIS A 53 24.95 -2.14 1.06
N ASN A 54 25.85 -1.63 0.22
CA ASN A 54 25.85 -0.26 -0.26
C ASN A 54 24.56 -0.05 -1.04
N ALA A 55 23.46 0.10 -0.29
CA ALA A 55 22.19 0.59 -0.77
C ALA A 55 22.45 2.05 -1.15
N GLU A 56 22.86 2.23 -2.41
CA GLU A 56 22.94 3.52 -3.08
C GLU A 56 21.73 4.35 -2.67
N GLU A 57 21.94 5.62 -2.35
CA GLU A 57 20.85 6.56 -2.18
C GLU A 57 20.31 6.89 -3.56
N GLY A 58 19.62 5.90 -4.14
CA GLY A 58 18.75 6.05 -5.28
C GLY A 58 17.67 7.03 -4.87
N ASP A 59 17.75 8.22 -5.46
CA ASP A 59 16.74 9.25 -5.35
C ASP A 59 15.39 8.61 -5.73
N LEU A 60 14.47 8.48 -4.77
CA LEU A 60 13.14 7.89 -5.02
C LEU A 60 12.17 8.92 -5.62
N ASP A 61 12.71 10.06 -6.06
CA ASP A 61 12.05 11.20 -6.68
C ASP A 61 12.57 11.38 -8.12
N GLU A 62 11.99 10.67 -9.10
CA GLU A 62 12.00 11.12 -10.52
C GLU A 62 10.94 10.45 -11.45
N GLU A 63 10.09 9.54 -10.96
CA GLU A 63 9.02 8.89 -11.77
C GLU A 63 7.61 8.97 -11.13
N ASP A 64 7.10 10.17 -10.91
CA ASP A 64 5.67 10.43 -10.64
C ASP A 64 5.07 11.54 -11.54
N ASP A 65 5.85 12.07 -12.49
CA ASP A 65 5.43 13.10 -13.48
C ASP A 65 4.74 12.51 -14.74
N GLU A 66 4.32 11.23 -14.71
CA GLU A 66 3.41 10.66 -15.71
C GLU A 66 1.96 11.15 -15.53
N VAL A 67 1.76 12.45 -15.68
CA VAL A 67 0.45 13.09 -15.96
C VAL A 67 0.18 13.14 -17.46
N ALA A 68 0.44 12.04 -18.18
CA ALA A 68 0.17 11.92 -19.61
C ALA A 68 -0.29 10.51 -20.02
N ALA A 69 -1.49 10.45 -20.63
CA ALA A 69 -1.96 9.36 -21.49
C ALA A 69 -2.43 8.02 -20.87
N LEU A 70 -3.32 8.08 -19.86
CA LEU A 70 -4.48 7.17 -19.87
C LEU A 70 -5.70 7.90 -20.44
N LYS A 71 -5.99 7.64 -21.73
CA LYS A 71 -7.22 8.11 -22.40
C LYS A 71 -8.32 7.05 -22.27
N SER A 72 -9.57 7.52 -22.20
CA SER A 72 -10.83 6.75 -22.02
C SER A 72 -11.06 6.26 -20.58
N GLU A 73 -12.18 6.56 -19.92
CA GLU A 73 -13.34 7.37 -20.32
C GLU A 73 -14.06 7.96 -19.08
N LYS A 74 -14.79 9.07 -19.29
CA LYS A 74 -15.35 9.97 -18.25
C LYS A 74 -14.30 10.83 -17.53
N GLU A 75 -13.77 11.79 -18.30
CA GLU A 75 -13.56 13.14 -17.76
C GLU A 75 -14.85 13.56 -17.03
N LEU A 76 -14.79 13.60 -15.69
CA LEU A 76 -15.84 14.21 -14.90
C LEU A 76 -15.76 15.71 -15.15
N VAL A 77 -16.49 16.19 -16.16
CA VAL A 77 -16.69 17.61 -16.41
C VAL A 77 -17.34 18.19 -15.15
N LEU A 78 -16.50 18.78 -14.31
CA LEU A 78 -16.95 19.55 -13.16
C LEU A 78 -17.91 20.61 -13.70
N GLY A 79 -19.07 20.75 -13.06
CA GLY A 79 -20.03 21.79 -13.43
C GLY A 79 -19.38 23.18 -13.37
N PRO A 80 -19.99 24.20 -13.99
CA PRO A 80 -19.45 25.56 -13.96
C PRO A 80 -19.05 25.94 -12.54
N GLN A 81 -17.80 26.37 -12.34
CA GLN A 81 -17.31 26.78 -11.03
C GLN A 81 -18.04 28.05 -10.61
N PHE A 82 -19.13 27.88 -9.84
CA PHE A 82 -19.85 28.99 -9.25
C PHE A 82 -19.09 29.49 -8.04
N SER A 83 -19.00 30.81 -7.90
CA SER A 83 -18.63 31.37 -6.61
C SER A 83 -19.73 31.05 -5.60
N LEU A 84 -19.38 30.70 -4.36
CA LEU A 84 -20.37 30.39 -3.33
C LEU A 84 -21.33 31.57 -3.04
N LYS A 85 -20.98 32.80 -3.47
CA LYS A 85 -21.86 33.98 -3.49
C LYS A 85 -23.02 33.86 -4.49
N GLU A 86 -22.78 33.35 -5.70
CA GLU A 86 -23.82 33.16 -6.72
C GLU A 86 -24.78 32.00 -6.37
N GLN A 87 -24.28 31.01 -5.64
CA GLN A 87 -25.08 29.89 -5.16
C GLN A 87 -25.97 30.35 -3.98
N LEU A 88 -25.41 31.14 -3.05
CA LEU A 88 -26.14 31.77 -1.94
C LEU A 88 -27.29 32.68 -2.40
N GLU A 89 -27.19 33.33 -3.57
CA GLU A 89 -28.29 34.16 -4.09
C GLU A 89 -29.44 33.34 -4.67
N LYS A 90 -29.18 32.11 -5.13
CA LYS A 90 -30.21 31.17 -5.63
C LYS A 90 -30.91 30.41 -4.50
N ASP A 91 -30.21 30.13 -3.41
CA ASP A 91 -30.72 29.27 -2.31
C ASP A 91 -31.48 30.04 -1.20
N LYS A 92 -31.73 31.34 -1.35
CA LYS A 92 -32.47 32.20 -0.39
C LYS A 92 -33.92 31.76 -0.08
N GLU A 93 -34.47 30.81 -0.83
CA GLU A 93 -35.88 30.36 -0.71
C GLU A 93 -36.06 28.99 -0.02
N MET A 94 -35.00 28.26 0.35
CA MET A 94 -35.15 26.96 1.03
C MET A 94 -35.13 27.10 2.56
N GLU A 95 -36.25 26.76 3.20
CA GLU A 95 -36.51 26.83 4.64
C GLU A 95 -35.80 25.70 5.43
N GLY A 96 -34.48 25.56 5.27
CA GLY A 96 -33.67 24.42 5.75
C GLY A 96 -32.23 24.81 6.13
N ASN A 97 -32.07 25.96 6.79
CA ASN A 97 -30.81 26.71 6.78
C ASN A 97 -29.68 26.18 7.67
N ASN A 98 -29.89 25.21 8.56
CA ASN A 98 -28.84 24.80 9.52
C ASN A 98 -27.57 24.24 8.85
N PHE A 99 -27.68 23.50 7.75
CA PHE A 99 -26.52 22.98 7.01
C PHE A 99 -25.83 24.07 6.18
N LEU A 100 -26.61 24.96 5.56
CA LEU A 100 -26.11 26.11 4.81
C LEU A 100 -25.41 27.14 5.72
N GLU A 101 -25.97 27.45 6.88
CA GLU A 101 -25.37 28.34 7.88
C GLU A 101 -24.04 27.79 8.41
N VAL A 102 -23.94 26.47 8.65
CA VAL A 102 -22.66 25.83 9.01
C VAL A 102 -21.63 25.95 7.89
N LEU A 103 -22.02 25.71 6.63
CA LEU A 103 -21.16 25.91 5.46
C LEU A 103 -20.70 27.37 5.31
N ILE A 104 -21.62 28.33 5.46
CA ILE A 104 -21.35 29.78 5.36
C ILE A 104 -20.41 30.23 6.50
N SER A 105 -20.62 29.74 7.71
CA SER A 105 -19.77 30.06 8.87
C SER A 105 -18.34 29.52 8.71
N LEU A 106 -18.19 28.30 8.20
CA LEU A 106 -16.88 27.72 7.84
C LEU A 106 -16.19 28.48 6.70
N LEU A 107 -16.97 29.02 5.75
CA LEU A 107 -16.42 29.78 4.61
C LEU A 107 -15.96 31.19 5.00
N LEU A 108 -16.64 31.85 5.95
CA LEU A 108 -16.29 33.20 6.39
C LEU A 108 -14.95 33.24 7.15
N GLU A 109 -14.61 32.19 7.88
CA GLU A 109 -13.26 31.99 8.41
C GLU A 109 -12.36 31.35 7.35
N SER A 110 -11.82 32.16 6.43
CA SER A 110 -10.95 31.74 5.32
C SER A 110 -9.56 31.25 5.76
N LYS A 111 -9.51 30.21 6.59
CA LYS A 111 -8.32 29.46 6.94
C LYS A 111 -8.17 28.32 5.93
N GLU A 112 -6.93 28.02 5.56
CA GLU A 112 -6.67 26.82 4.76
C GLU A 112 -7.04 25.55 5.54
N PRO A 113 -7.54 24.50 4.88
CA PRO A 113 -7.74 23.20 5.50
C PRO A 113 -6.43 22.64 6.08
N GLU A 114 -6.55 21.88 7.18
CA GLU A 114 -5.45 21.18 7.85
C GLU A 114 -5.88 19.77 8.27
N VAL A 115 -5.28 18.76 7.63
CA VAL A 115 -5.36 17.35 8.02
C VAL A 115 -4.13 16.98 8.85
N LYS A 116 -4.32 16.23 9.95
CA LYS A 116 -3.22 15.57 10.68
C LYS A 116 -3.48 14.08 10.75
N VAL A 117 -2.63 13.30 10.10
CA VAL A 117 -2.65 11.84 10.23
C VAL A 117 -1.97 11.46 11.55
N LEU A 118 -2.71 10.81 12.43
CA LEU A 118 -2.29 10.51 13.81
C LEU A 118 -1.63 9.13 13.93
N SER A 119 -2.10 8.14 13.18
CA SER A 119 -1.58 6.78 13.24
C SER A 119 -1.93 5.95 12.01
N LEU A 120 -1.00 5.05 11.65
CA LEU A 120 -1.26 3.88 10.82
C LEU A 120 -1.45 2.67 11.74
N THR A 121 -2.52 1.90 11.57
CA THR A 121 -2.73 0.62 12.26
C THR A 121 -2.79 -0.52 11.25
N ILE A 122 -2.04 -1.60 11.50
CA ILE A 122 -2.12 -2.83 10.71
C ILE A 122 -2.95 -3.86 11.47
N MET A 123 -4.14 -4.13 10.97
CA MET A 123 -5.10 -5.06 11.57
C MET A 123 -4.89 -6.45 10.95
N CYS A 124 -4.39 -7.39 11.74
CA CYS A 124 -4.05 -8.75 11.28
C CYS A 124 -5.05 -9.77 11.82
N ARG A 125 -5.68 -10.58 10.95
CA ARG A 125 -6.63 -11.61 11.41
C ARG A 125 -5.97 -12.56 12.43
N GLY A 126 -6.59 -12.68 13.61
CA GLY A 126 -6.14 -13.58 14.68
C GLY A 126 -4.95 -13.08 15.50
N ARG A 127 -4.59 -11.80 15.42
CA ARG A 127 -3.56 -11.15 16.26
C ARG A 127 -4.02 -9.77 16.74
N PRO A 128 -3.39 -9.22 17.79
CA PRO A 128 -3.55 -7.81 18.15
C PRO A 128 -3.11 -6.89 17.00
N ASP A 129 -3.79 -5.75 16.89
CA ASP A 129 -3.46 -4.68 15.96
C ASP A 129 -2.04 -4.13 16.20
N ILE A 130 -1.30 -3.87 15.13
CA ILE A 130 -0.01 -3.16 15.19
C ILE A 130 -0.29 -1.67 15.00
N VAL A 131 -0.30 -0.90 16.10
CA VAL A 131 -0.55 0.56 16.06
C VAL A 131 0.77 1.31 15.96
N LEU A 132 0.90 2.16 14.94
CA LEU A 132 2.08 2.96 14.61
C LEU A 132 1.69 4.45 14.65
N PRO A 133 1.98 5.17 15.76
CA PRO A 133 1.78 6.61 15.84
C PRO A 133 2.63 7.36 14.81
N ILE A 134 2.09 8.43 14.25
CA ILE A 134 2.77 9.30 13.27
C ILE A 134 3.09 10.64 13.98
N PRO A 135 4.33 11.17 13.87
CA PRO A 135 5.48 10.63 13.12
C PRO A 135 6.07 9.37 13.77
N PHE A 136 6.61 8.48 12.94
CA PHE A 136 7.23 7.24 13.42
C PHE A 136 8.52 7.51 14.21
N THR A 137 8.75 6.72 15.26
CA THR A 137 9.89 6.87 16.19
C THR A 137 11.02 5.85 15.93
N ASN A 138 11.01 5.15 14.79
CA ASN A 138 12.00 4.13 14.48
C ASN A 138 13.33 4.74 14.01
N LYS A 139 14.39 3.92 14.01
CA LYS A 139 15.68 4.33 13.42
C LYS A 139 15.55 4.40 11.89
N PRO A 140 16.28 5.32 11.22
CA PRO A 140 16.37 5.32 9.76
C PRO A 140 16.72 3.94 9.20
N LYS A 141 16.11 3.57 8.08
CA LYS A 141 16.31 2.28 7.37
C LYS A 141 16.01 1.02 8.23
N SER A 142 15.30 1.14 9.37
CA SER A 142 14.82 0.01 10.18
C SER A 142 13.35 -0.32 9.95
N SER A 143 12.99 -1.60 9.98
CA SER A 143 11.62 -2.08 9.80
C SER A 143 10.71 -1.60 10.93
N LEU A 144 9.57 -0.99 10.60
CA LEU A 144 8.53 -0.63 11.56
C LEU A 144 7.80 -1.86 12.12
N PHE A 145 7.58 -2.85 11.26
CA PHE A 145 6.82 -4.05 11.59
C PHE A 145 7.16 -5.21 10.64
N THR A 146 6.97 -6.42 11.14
CA THR A 146 7.13 -7.64 10.36
C THR A 146 5.76 -8.28 10.13
N LEU A 147 5.44 -8.57 8.87
CA LEU A 147 4.26 -9.35 8.48
C LEU A 147 4.64 -10.81 8.24
N LYS A 148 3.73 -11.73 8.57
CA LYS A 148 3.83 -13.11 8.12
C LYS A 148 3.30 -13.24 6.69
N ASP A 149 4.01 -13.98 5.85
CA ASP A 149 3.54 -14.35 4.52
C ASP A 149 2.20 -15.11 4.54
N GLY A 150 1.34 -14.82 3.57
CA GLY A 150 -0.01 -15.39 3.47
C GLY A 150 -0.99 -14.97 4.56
N CYS A 151 -0.68 -13.94 5.38
CA CYS A 151 -1.65 -13.41 6.34
C CYS A 151 -2.61 -12.39 5.68
N HIS A 152 -3.82 -12.28 6.22
CA HIS A 152 -4.80 -11.29 5.78
C HIS A 152 -4.68 -10.04 6.66
N ILE A 153 -4.55 -8.89 6.02
CA ILE A 153 -4.38 -7.59 6.66
C ILE A 153 -5.41 -6.57 6.17
N ARG A 154 -5.65 -5.56 7.00
CA ARG A 154 -6.24 -4.28 6.60
C ARG A 154 -5.40 -3.18 7.21
N MET A 155 -5.20 -2.09 6.48
CA MET A 155 -4.60 -0.87 7.03
C MET A 155 -5.70 0.08 7.48
N ARG A 156 -5.50 0.71 8.64
CA ARG A 156 -6.39 1.73 9.17
C ARG A 156 -5.62 3.01 9.44
N PHE A 157 -6.02 4.10 8.80
CA PHE A 157 -5.51 5.44 9.05
C PHE A 157 -6.48 6.19 9.95
N THR A 158 -5.94 6.78 11.01
CA THR A 158 -6.68 7.70 11.90
C THR A 158 -6.16 9.11 11.69
N PHE A 159 -7.04 10.08 11.41
CA PHE A 159 -6.64 11.46 11.11
C PHE A 159 -7.68 12.48 11.59
N THR A 160 -7.25 13.70 11.91
CA THR A 160 -8.17 14.82 12.22
C THR A 160 -8.20 15.82 11.07
N VAL A 161 -9.36 16.44 10.85
CA VAL A 161 -9.53 17.57 9.92
C VAL A 161 -9.93 18.79 10.72
N SER A 162 -9.30 19.92 10.41
CA SER A 162 -9.47 21.18 11.13
C SER A 162 -9.38 22.38 10.19
N LYS A 163 -9.75 23.56 10.71
CA LYS A 163 -9.85 24.85 10.01
C LYS A 163 -10.92 24.93 8.92
N ASN A 164 -10.88 24.07 7.91
CA ASN A 164 -11.80 24.12 6.76
C ASN A 164 -12.05 22.72 6.17
N ILE A 165 -13.03 22.61 5.28
CA ILE A 165 -13.37 21.38 4.57
C ILE A 165 -12.21 21.00 3.63
N VAL A 166 -11.86 19.72 3.61
CA VAL A 166 -10.90 19.12 2.67
C VAL A 166 -11.70 18.42 1.58
N SER A 167 -11.61 18.88 0.33
CA SER A 167 -12.30 18.24 -0.81
C SER A 167 -11.41 17.20 -1.48
N GLY A 168 -11.96 16.01 -1.74
CA GLY A 168 -11.28 14.98 -2.52
C GLY A 168 -9.93 14.55 -1.98
N LEU A 169 -9.84 14.33 -0.66
CA LEU A 169 -8.66 13.76 -0.02
C LEU A 169 -8.37 12.37 -0.63
N LYS A 170 -7.16 12.19 -1.13
CA LYS A 170 -6.63 10.98 -1.77
C LYS A 170 -5.49 10.42 -0.94
N TYR A 171 -5.45 9.09 -0.90
CA TYR A 171 -4.35 8.30 -0.37
C TYR A 171 -3.60 7.64 -1.52
N THR A 172 -2.27 7.81 -1.55
CA THR A 172 -1.38 7.10 -2.47
C THR A 172 -0.42 6.24 -1.66
N ASN A 173 -0.27 4.98 -2.05
CA ASN A 173 0.63 4.02 -1.45
C ASN A 173 1.50 3.39 -2.53
N THR A 174 2.78 3.74 -2.56
CA THR A 174 3.74 3.15 -3.49
C THR A 174 4.64 2.22 -2.70
N VAL A 175 4.84 0.99 -3.20
CA VAL A 175 5.61 -0.06 -2.53
C VAL A 175 6.77 -0.49 -3.42
N TRP A 176 7.96 -0.59 -2.84
CA TRP A 176 9.17 -1.06 -3.51
C TRP A 176 9.76 -2.26 -2.79
N LYS A 177 10.38 -3.17 -3.56
CA LYS A 177 11.16 -4.29 -3.08
C LYS A 177 12.51 -4.30 -3.81
N THR A 178 13.61 -4.20 -3.07
CA THR A 178 14.97 -4.21 -3.65
C THR A 178 15.11 -3.15 -4.78
N GLY A 179 14.69 -1.91 -4.50
CA GLY A 179 14.71 -0.79 -5.46
C GLY A 179 13.60 -0.80 -6.53
N VAL A 180 13.01 -1.96 -6.86
CA VAL A 180 11.97 -2.08 -7.89
C VAL A 180 10.59 -1.75 -7.31
N ARG A 181 9.81 -0.91 -8.00
CA ARG A 181 8.41 -0.61 -7.67
C ARG A 181 7.56 -1.86 -7.93
N VAL A 182 6.88 -2.37 -6.90
CA VAL A 182 6.07 -3.61 -6.92
C VAL A 182 4.57 -3.40 -6.71
N ASP A 183 4.17 -2.25 -6.14
CA ASP A 183 2.77 -1.80 -6.13
C ASP A 183 2.70 -0.25 -6.20
N ASN A 184 1.61 0.27 -6.76
CA ASN A 184 1.23 1.69 -6.68
C ASN A 184 -0.30 1.81 -6.63
N SER A 185 -0.82 1.98 -5.42
CA SER A 185 -2.24 2.04 -5.13
C SER A 185 -2.68 3.48 -4.83
N LYS A 186 -3.58 4.03 -5.65
CA LYS A 186 -4.19 5.36 -5.48
C LYS A 186 -5.67 5.22 -5.15
N ARG A 187 -6.15 5.81 -4.05
CA ARG A 187 -7.55 5.71 -3.57
C ARG A 187 -8.10 7.08 -3.17
N MET A 188 -9.28 7.41 -3.67
CA MET A 188 -10.05 8.58 -3.22
C MET A 188 -10.73 8.25 -1.88
N LEU A 189 -10.44 9.02 -0.83
CA LEU A 189 -11.06 8.89 0.49
C LEU A 189 -12.36 9.71 0.59
N GLY A 190 -12.44 10.82 -0.14
CA GLY A 190 -13.61 11.68 -0.22
C GLY A 190 -13.43 13.06 0.42
N THR A 191 -14.53 13.69 0.80
CA THR A 191 -14.56 15.05 1.35
C THR A 191 -14.82 15.02 2.86
N PHE A 192 -14.03 15.77 3.62
CA PHE A 192 -14.02 15.73 5.09
C PHE A 192 -14.19 17.13 5.69
N SER A 193 -15.15 17.29 6.59
CA SER A 193 -15.39 18.55 7.31
C SER A 193 -14.55 18.64 8.59
N PRO A 194 -14.26 19.86 9.11
CA PRO A 194 -13.67 20.02 10.44
C PRO A 194 -14.53 19.37 11.52
N ARG A 195 -13.92 18.57 12.40
CA ARG A 195 -14.59 18.03 13.60
C ARG A 195 -13.58 17.73 14.71
N GLN A 196 -14.08 17.62 15.95
CA GLN A 196 -13.24 17.32 17.11
C GLN A 196 -12.76 15.85 17.14
N ASP A 197 -13.61 14.90 16.78
CA ASP A 197 -13.29 13.47 16.81
C ASP A 197 -12.47 13.02 15.59
N PRO A 198 -11.43 12.19 15.73
CA PRO A 198 -10.68 11.69 14.58
C PRO A 198 -11.56 10.92 13.58
N TYR A 199 -11.29 11.12 12.30
CA TYR A 199 -11.74 10.25 11.21
C TYR A 199 -10.92 8.96 11.18
N THR A 200 -11.56 7.92 10.65
CA THR A 200 -10.97 6.59 10.46
C THR A 200 -11.24 6.17 9.03
N TYR A 201 -10.20 5.78 8.30
CA TYR A 201 -10.30 5.13 7.01
C TYR A 201 -9.67 3.73 7.12
N GLU A 202 -10.40 2.70 6.69
CA GLU A 202 -9.90 1.32 6.60
C GLU A 202 -9.80 0.91 5.13
N THR A 203 -8.72 0.25 4.75
CA THR A 203 -8.56 -0.32 3.42
C THR A 203 -9.42 -1.58 3.23
N GLU A 204 -9.57 -1.99 1.98
CA GLU A 204 -9.98 -3.35 1.64
C GLU A 204 -9.02 -4.38 2.29
N GLU A 205 -9.49 -5.63 2.38
CA GLU A 205 -8.70 -6.71 2.96
C GLU A 205 -7.75 -7.32 1.93
N GLU A 206 -6.47 -7.27 2.24
CA GLU A 206 -5.39 -7.72 1.37
C GLU A 206 -4.71 -8.97 1.93
N THR A 207 -4.12 -9.78 1.05
CA THR A 207 -3.38 -10.98 1.43
C THR A 207 -1.90 -10.77 1.18
N VAL A 208 -1.09 -10.83 2.24
CA VAL A 208 0.37 -10.67 2.17
C VAL A 208 0.95 -11.78 1.27
N PRO A 209 1.78 -11.46 0.26
CA PRO A 209 2.20 -12.42 -0.75
C PRO A 209 3.00 -13.60 -0.15
N SER A 210 2.55 -14.83 -0.42
CA SER A 210 3.12 -16.07 0.15
C SER A 210 4.07 -16.78 -0.82
N SER A 211 5.26 -16.22 -1.02
CA SER A 211 6.32 -16.82 -1.86
C SER A 211 7.69 -16.64 -1.22
N MET A 212 8.65 -17.54 -1.52
CA MET A 212 10.03 -17.37 -1.08
C MET A 212 10.62 -16.04 -1.57
N PHE A 213 10.29 -15.64 -2.80
CA PHE A 213 10.74 -14.38 -3.41
C PHE A 213 10.00 -13.14 -2.88
N ALA A 214 8.84 -13.32 -2.24
CA ALA A 214 8.06 -12.25 -1.62
C ALA A 214 8.46 -11.98 -0.16
N ARG A 215 9.40 -12.76 0.39
CA ARG A 215 9.96 -12.48 1.72
C ARG A 215 11.10 -11.47 1.63
N GLY A 216 11.43 -10.86 2.76
CA GLY A 216 12.46 -9.83 2.90
C GLY A 216 11.89 -8.42 3.02
N TRP A 217 12.72 -7.44 2.70
CA TRP A 217 12.51 -6.03 3.01
C TRP A 217 11.74 -5.28 1.92
N TYR A 218 10.86 -4.39 2.37
CA TYR A 218 10.04 -3.51 1.55
C TYR A 218 10.19 -2.07 2.02
N CYS A 219 10.20 -1.14 1.07
CA CYS A 219 10.03 0.30 1.31
C CYS A 219 8.62 0.71 0.86
N VAL A 220 7.98 1.61 1.58
CA VAL A 220 6.67 2.16 1.27
C VAL A 220 6.73 3.67 1.37
N ARG A 221 6.12 4.38 0.42
CA ARG A 221 5.86 5.82 0.50
C ARG A 221 4.36 6.03 0.50
N THR A 222 3.87 6.68 1.54
CA THR A 222 2.46 7.01 1.75
C THR A 222 2.29 8.53 1.60
N LYS A 223 1.40 8.96 0.70
CA LYS A 223 1.03 10.36 0.49
C LYS A 223 -0.46 10.59 0.77
N PHE A 224 -0.80 11.74 1.38
CA PHE A 224 -2.16 12.25 1.52
C PHE A 224 -2.25 13.64 0.87
N LEU A 225 -3.07 13.76 -0.17
CA LEU A 225 -3.21 14.94 -1.05
C LEU A 225 -4.68 15.24 -1.29
N ASP A 226 -5.10 16.49 -1.45
CA ASP A 226 -6.48 16.84 -1.83
C ASP A 226 -6.67 17.14 -3.34
N ASP A 227 -7.82 17.67 -3.73
CA ASP A 227 -8.09 18.16 -5.09
C ASP A 227 -7.31 19.44 -5.44
N ASP A 228 -6.97 20.27 -4.45
CA ASP A 228 -6.18 21.49 -4.62
C ASP A 228 -4.67 21.22 -4.70
N GLY A 229 -4.25 19.95 -4.61
CA GLY A 229 -2.86 19.51 -4.66
C GLY A 229 -2.08 19.71 -3.35
N LYS A 230 -2.75 20.06 -2.25
CA LYS A 230 -2.10 20.26 -0.95
C LYS A 230 -1.73 18.92 -0.34
N CYS A 231 -0.43 18.73 -0.09
CA CYS A 231 0.09 17.56 0.61
C CYS A 231 -0.01 17.75 2.13
N TYR A 232 -0.67 16.82 2.82
CA TYR A 232 -0.83 16.81 4.28
C TYR A 232 0.09 15.80 4.97
N LEU A 233 0.54 14.78 4.23
CA LEU A 233 1.50 13.79 4.67
C LEU A 233 2.23 13.27 3.42
N ASP A 234 3.55 13.30 3.44
CA ASP A 234 4.40 12.48 2.58
C ASP A 234 5.41 11.80 3.51
N MET A 235 5.39 10.48 3.58
CA MET A 235 6.27 9.74 4.47
C MET A 235 6.70 8.41 3.87
N SER A 236 7.97 8.06 4.10
CA SER A 236 8.53 6.77 3.72
C SER A 236 8.81 5.90 4.95
N TYR A 237 8.54 4.61 4.86
CA TYR A 237 8.81 3.64 5.91
C TYR A 237 9.18 2.27 5.35
N TYR A 238 9.75 1.43 6.22
CA TYR A 238 10.18 0.08 5.87
C TYR A 238 9.37 -0.96 6.64
N PHE A 239 9.09 -2.09 6.02
CA PHE A 239 8.53 -3.27 6.68
C PHE A 239 9.18 -4.54 6.11
N GLU A 240 8.97 -5.68 6.79
CA GLU A 240 9.53 -6.95 6.36
C GLU A 240 8.45 -8.04 6.25
N ILE A 241 8.52 -8.88 5.21
CA ILE A 241 7.71 -10.09 5.10
C ILE A 241 8.56 -11.31 5.47
N GLN A 242 8.14 -12.06 6.49
CA GLN A 242 8.80 -13.28 6.96
C GLN A 242 7.86 -14.50 6.87
N LYS A 243 8.44 -15.72 6.84
CA LYS A 243 7.69 -16.99 6.85
C LYS A 243 6.89 -17.21 8.15
N ASN A 244 7.38 -16.65 9.25
CA ASN A 244 6.79 -16.75 10.57
C ASN A 244 6.72 -15.35 11.16
N TRP A 245 5.80 -15.13 12.09
CA TRP A 245 5.81 -13.93 12.90
C TRP A 245 7.08 -13.85 13.77
N PRO A 246 7.58 -12.65 14.09
CA PRO A 246 8.64 -12.50 15.08
C PRO A 246 8.19 -13.12 16.41
N LYS A 247 9.12 -13.78 17.08
CA LYS A 247 8.90 -14.31 18.43
C LYS A 247 8.76 -13.12 19.38
N SER A 248 7.76 -13.16 20.27
CA SER A 248 7.71 -12.28 21.42
C SER A 248 8.94 -12.58 22.30
N SER A 249 9.78 -11.56 22.50
CA SER A 249 10.88 -11.55 23.46
C SER A 249 10.37 -11.42 24.89
#